data_AF-A0A353NQ29-F1
#
_entry.id   AF-A0A353NQ29-F1
#
_cell.length_a   1.000
_cell.length_b   1.000
_cell.length_c   1.000
_cell.angle_alpha   90.00
_cell.angle_beta   90.00
_cell.angle_gamma   90.00
#
_symmetry.space_group_name_H-M   'P 1'
#
loop_
_entity.id
_entity.type
_entity.pdbx_description
1 polymer ?
#
loop_
_entity_poly.entity_id
_entity_poly.type
_entity_poly.pdbx_seq_one_letter_code
_entity_poly.pdbx_strand_id
1 'polypeptide(L)'
;MSPINTRKQNHLIHEKSPYFLQHAYNPVDWYPWGDEAFRRAHEGNKPVFLSIGYSTCHWCHVMERESFEDEEVADILNEGFISVKVDREERPDIDSVYMAVCQGLTGSGGWPLTVFLTPDRIPFFAGTYYPKHSRYGRPGLIELLNMIREKWETDREQLEGLGKQISNIVEAQLGKSAPGEPGSELLHSCYRTMEKTFDPVYGGFGGAPKFPTPHHLLFLLRYWKRFGEVHALEMVERTLLGMHCGGIFDHIGFGFSRYSTEQKWLVPHFEKMLYDNALL
;
A
#
# COMPACT_ATOMS: atom_id res chain seq x y z
N MET A 1 -29.52 -15.27 -19.58
CA MET A 1 -29.46 -13.89 -20.11
C MET A 1 -28.72 -13.06 -19.08
N SER A 2 -27.47 -12.70 -19.34
CA SER A 2 -26.72 -11.78 -18.47
C SER A 2 -27.43 -10.42 -18.46
N PRO A 3 -27.62 -9.78 -17.30
CA PRO A 3 -28.29 -8.48 -17.25
C PRO A 3 -27.50 -7.48 -18.11
N ILE A 4 -28.22 -6.74 -18.96
CA ILE A 4 -27.66 -5.65 -19.75
C ILE A 4 -27.17 -4.60 -18.75
N ASN A 5 -25.85 -4.46 -18.61
CA ASN A 5 -25.24 -3.43 -17.78
C ASN A 5 -25.47 -2.08 -18.46
N THR A 6 -26.37 -1.26 -17.91
CA THR A 6 -26.75 0.06 -18.44
C THR A 6 -25.75 1.16 -18.09
N ARG A 7 -24.69 0.83 -17.35
CA ARG A 7 -23.65 1.79 -16.94
C ARG A 7 -22.72 2.13 -18.11
N LYS A 8 -22.33 3.40 -18.20
CA LYS A 8 -21.37 3.89 -19.19
C LYS A 8 -19.99 3.25 -18.92
N GLN A 9 -19.33 2.81 -19.97
CA GLN A 9 -17.96 2.29 -19.89
C GLN A 9 -16.95 3.45 -19.83
N ASN A 10 -15.91 3.29 -19.01
CA ASN A 10 -14.72 4.15 -19.02
C ASN A 10 -13.58 3.52 -19.86
N HIS A 11 -12.39 4.11 -19.83
CA HIS A 11 -11.29 3.70 -20.70
C HIS A 11 -10.70 2.31 -20.35
N LEU A 12 -10.96 1.77 -19.16
CA LEU A 12 -10.46 0.46 -18.74
C LEU A 12 -11.14 -0.72 -19.47
N ILE A 13 -12.24 -0.49 -20.19
CA ILE A 13 -12.95 -1.56 -20.92
C ILE A 13 -12.08 -2.23 -22.00
N HIS A 14 -11.03 -1.56 -22.45
CA HIS A 14 -10.10 -2.06 -23.47
C HIS A 14 -8.91 -2.83 -22.90
N GLU A 15 -8.79 -2.88 -21.56
CA GLU A 15 -7.70 -3.58 -20.89
C GLU A 15 -7.96 -5.09 -20.80
N LYS A 16 -6.88 -5.84 -20.57
CA LYS A 16 -6.93 -7.31 -20.47
C LYS A 16 -7.06 -7.80 -19.02
N SER A 17 -6.51 -7.04 -18.06
CA SER A 17 -6.56 -7.42 -16.65
C SER A 17 -8.02 -7.59 -16.18
N PRO A 18 -8.36 -8.73 -15.54
CA PRO A 18 -9.64 -8.89 -14.86
C PRO A 18 -9.88 -7.80 -13.81
N TYR A 19 -8.82 -7.31 -13.15
CA TYR A 19 -8.89 -6.23 -12.18
C TYR A 19 -9.35 -4.91 -12.83
N PHE A 20 -8.83 -4.58 -14.02
CA PHE A 20 -9.29 -3.39 -14.76
C PHE A 20 -10.74 -3.55 -15.24
N LEU A 21 -11.09 -4.71 -15.79
CA LEU A 21 -12.44 -4.97 -16.31
C LEU A 21 -13.51 -4.91 -15.21
N GLN A 22 -13.17 -5.25 -13.96
CA GLN A 22 -14.06 -5.06 -12.81
C GLN A 22 -14.44 -3.58 -12.61
N HIS A 23 -13.51 -2.66 -12.85
CA HIS A 23 -13.69 -1.22 -12.68
C HIS A 23 -14.17 -0.49 -13.94
N ALA A 24 -14.33 -1.18 -15.07
CA ALA A 24 -14.63 -0.56 -16.37
C ALA A 24 -16.01 0.13 -16.45
N TYR A 25 -16.88 -0.13 -15.48
CA TYR A 25 -18.23 0.43 -15.38
C TYR A 25 -18.44 1.29 -14.13
N ASN A 26 -17.36 1.62 -13.41
CA ASN A 26 -17.42 2.60 -12.34
C ASN A 26 -17.72 3.99 -12.92
N PRO A 27 -18.52 4.82 -12.24
CA PRO A 27 -18.82 6.18 -12.68
C PRO A 27 -17.59 7.09 -12.76
N VAL A 28 -16.51 6.73 -12.05
CA VAL A 28 -15.20 7.37 -12.21
C VAL A 28 -14.65 7.11 -13.63
N ASP A 29 -14.23 8.18 -14.31
CA ASP A 29 -13.63 8.15 -15.63
C ASP A 29 -12.16 7.68 -15.54
N TRP A 30 -11.99 6.39 -15.29
CA TRP A 30 -10.68 5.77 -15.15
C TRP A 30 -9.92 5.70 -16.47
N TYR A 31 -8.65 6.09 -16.42
CA TYR A 31 -7.65 5.82 -17.43
C TYR A 31 -6.70 4.71 -16.97
N PRO A 32 -6.23 3.83 -17.86
CA PRO A 32 -5.07 3.01 -17.57
C PRO A 32 -3.82 3.92 -17.47
N TRP A 33 -2.77 3.43 -16.83
CA TRP A 33 -1.49 4.13 -16.83
C TRP A 33 -0.91 4.21 -18.25
N GLY A 34 -0.73 5.43 -18.75
CA GLY A 34 -0.12 5.67 -20.06
C GLY A 34 -0.02 7.15 -20.39
N ASP A 35 0.65 7.47 -21.49
CA ASP A 35 0.91 8.85 -21.90
C ASP A 35 -0.38 9.66 -22.11
N GLU A 36 -1.48 9.01 -22.52
CA GLU A 36 -2.77 9.67 -22.73
C GLU A 36 -3.31 10.31 -21.44
N ALA A 37 -3.28 9.59 -20.32
CA ALA A 37 -3.77 10.14 -19.04
C ALA A 37 -2.99 11.39 -18.62
N PHE A 38 -1.67 11.35 -18.77
CA PHE A 38 -0.81 12.48 -18.40
C PHE A 38 -0.93 13.63 -19.39
N ARG A 39 -1.03 13.37 -20.70
CA ARG A 39 -1.34 14.40 -21.69
C ARG A 39 -2.63 15.14 -21.36
N ARG A 40 -3.69 14.40 -20.99
CA ARG A 40 -4.97 14.98 -20.55
C ARG A 40 -4.83 15.79 -19.26
N ALA A 41 -3.98 15.35 -18.34
CA ALA A 41 -3.68 16.08 -17.11
C ALA A 41 -2.99 17.42 -17.41
N HIS A 42 -2.04 17.46 -18.34
CA HIS A 42 -1.41 18.70 -18.82
C HIS A 42 -2.42 19.63 -19.51
N GLU A 43 -3.21 19.11 -20.46
CA GLU A 43 -4.18 19.91 -21.20
C GLU A 43 -5.30 20.47 -20.32
N GLY A 44 -5.77 19.67 -19.37
CA GLY A 44 -6.80 20.08 -18.42
C GLY A 44 -6.27 20.86 -17.23
N ASN A 45 -4.95 20.97 -17.08
CA ASN A 45 -4.30 21.53 -15.91
C ASN A 45 -4.77 20.90 -14.58
N LYS A 46 -4.98 19.58 -14.58
CA LYS A 46 -5.52 18.83 -13.43
C LYS A 46 -4.45 17.95 -12.80
N PRO A 47 -4.45 17.78 -11.47
CA PRO A 47 -3.63 16.74 -10.84
C PRO A 47 -4.17 15.35 -11.20
N VAL A 48 -3.32 14.34 -11.04
CA VAL A 48 -3.65 12.94 -11.29
C VAL A 48 -3.98 12.25 -9.98
N PHE A 49 -5.13 11.59 -9.91
CA PHE A 49 -5.49 10.66 -8.84
C PHE A 49 -5.07 9.25 -9.27
N LEU A 50 -3.98 8.73 -8.70
CA LEU A 50 -3.48 7.39 -8.99
C LEU A 50 -3.97 6.40 -7.92
N SER A 51 -4.63 5.33 -8.36
CA SER A 51 -5.08 4.22 -7.50
C SER A 51 -4.51 2.88 -7.96
N ILE A 52 -3.57 2.34 -7.19
CA ILE A 52 -2.93 1.04 -7.45
C ILE A 52 -3.58 -0.05 -6.59
N GLY A 53 -3.93 -1.17 -7.20
CA GLY A 53 -4.46 -2.35 -6.52
C GLY A 53 -4.21 -3.63 -7.32
N TYR A 54 -4.85 -4.72 -6.90
CA TYR A 54 -4.79 -6.02 -7.57
C TYR A 54 -6.04 -6.84 -7.23
N SER A 55 -6.28 -7.89 -8.02
CA SER A 55 -7.52 -8.66 -8.01
C SER A 55 -7.89 -9.29 -6.65
N THR A 56 -6.93 -9.72 -5.84
CA THR A 56 -7.18 -10.36 -4.52
C THR A 56 -7.11 -9.40 -3.34
N CYS A 57 -6.89 -8.10 -3.57
CA CYS A 57 -6.76 -7.10 -2.52
C CYS A 57 -8.09 -6.79 -1.83
N HIS A 58 -8.27 -7.22 -0.57
CA HIS A 58 -9.50 -6.98 0.19
C HIS A 58 -9.88 -5.48 0.29
N TRP A 59 -8.97 -4.64 0.77
CA TRP A 59 -9.24 -3.21 0.95
C TRP A 59 -9.45 -2.46 -0.37
N CYS A 60 -8.94 -2.99 -1.49
CA CYS A 60 -9.20 -2.42 -2.80
C CYS A 60 -10.67 -2.60 -3.20
N HIS A 61 -11.24 -3.77 -2.91
CA HIS A 61 -12.67 -4.05 -3.10
C HIS A 61 -13.55 -3.26 -2.13
N VAL A 62 -13.10 -3.07 -0.88
CA VAL A 62 -13.82 -2.22 0.08
C VAL A 62 -13.88 -0.78 -0.42
N MET A 63 -12.74 -0.20 -0.81
CA MET A 63 -12.68 1.18 -1.32
C MET A 63 -13.42 1.36 -2.64
N GLU A 64 -13.41 0.34 -3.51
CA GLU A 64 -14.24 0.35 -4.71
C GLU A 64 -15.72 0.51 -4.37
N ARG A 65 -16.27 -0.39 -3.55
CA ARG A 65 -17.69 -0.40 -3.22
C ARG A 65 -18.13 0.82 -2.42
N GLU A 66 -17.29 1.27 -1.50
CA GLU A 66 -17.61 2.43 -0.65
C GLU A 66 -17.44 3.76 -1.39
N SER A 67 -16.59 3.84 -2.43
CA SER A 67 -16.19 5.12 -3.01
C SER A 67 -16.19 5.14 -4.54
N PHE A 68 -15.57 4.18 -5.23
CA PHE A 68 -15.43 4.27 -6.69
C PHE A 68 -16.70 3.88 -7.47
N GLU A 69 -17.65 3.17 -6.84
CA GLU A 69 -18.99 2.91 -7.38
C GLU A 69 -20.00 4.03 -7.06
N ASP A 70 -19.62 5.00 -6.24
CA ASP A 70 -20.50 6.06 -5.75
C ASP A 70 -20.41 7.31 -6.63
N GLU A 71 -21.57 7.82 -7.06
CA GLU A 71 -21.66 8.95 -8.01
C GLU A 71 -21.12 10.26 -7.42
N GLU A 72 -21.30 10.52 -6.12
CA GLU A 72 -20.81 11.76 -5.48
C GLU A 72 -19.27 11.80 -5.50
N VAL A 73 -18.62 10.68 -5.17
CA VAL A 73 -17.16 10.57 -5.23
C VAL A 73 -16.69 10.67 -6.68
N ALA A 74 -17.39 10.02 -7.61
CA ALA A 74 -17.04 10.04 -9.01
C ALA A 74 -17.15 11.43 -9.63
N ASP A 75 -18.18 12.20 -9.31
CA ASP A 75 -18.34 13.58 -9.76
C ASP A 75 -17.16 14.44 -9.31
N ILE A 76 -16.77 14.35 -8.03
CA ILE A 76 -15.61 15.09 -7.50
C ILE A 76 -14.31 14.69 -8.23
N LEU A 77 -14.11 13.39 -8.46
CA LEU A 77 -12.94 12.88 -9.18
C LEU A 77 -12.92 13.35 -10.64
N ASN A 78 -14.04 13.22 -11.35
CA ASN A 78 -14.15 13.55 -12.77
C ASN A 78 -14.01 15.06 -13.02
N GLU A 79 -14.52 15.89 -12.11
CA GLU A 79 -14.36 17.34 -12.15
C GLU A 79 -12.93 17.78 -11.83
N GLY A 80 -12.34 17.25 -10.76
CA GLY A 80 -11.08 17.77 -10.20
C GLY A 80 -9.80 17.11 -10.73
N PHE A 81 -9.87 15.90 -11.26
CA PHE A 81 -8.69 15.04 -11.44
C PHE A 81 -8.70 14.31 -12.77
N ILE A 82 -7.51 13.85 -13.19
CA ILE A 82 -7.41 12.71 -14.11
C ILE A 82 -7.21 11.45 -13.26
N SER A 83 -8.19 10.55 -13.27
CA SER A 83 -8.16 9.34 -12.45
C SER A 83 -7.47 8.20 -13.19
N VAL A 84 -6.37 7.70 -12.64
CA VAL A 84 -5.57 6.61 -13.23
C VAL A 84 -5.63 5.37 -12.34
N LYS A 85 -5.99 4.24 -12.94
CA LYS A 85 -5.98 2.94 -12.27
C LYS A 85 -4.74 2.15 -12.70
N VAL A 86 -4.11 1.45 -11.76
CA VAL A 86 -3.00 0.53 -12.05
C VAL A 86 -3.27 -0.83 -11.40
N ASP A 87 -3.09 -1.88 -12.19
CA ASP A 87 -2.95 -3.24 -11.70
C ASP A 87 -1.49 -3.50 -11.34
N ARG A 88 -1.24 -3.75 -10.06
CA ARG A 88 0.07 -4.12 -9.53
C ARG A 88 0.62 -5.39 -10.16
N GLU A 89 -0.24 -6.36 -10.49
CA GLU A 89 0.19 -7.64 -11.05
C GLU A 89 0.75 -7.48 -12.47
N GLU A 90 0.23 -6.51 -13.23
CA GLU A 90 0.74 -6.17 -14.57
C GLU A 90 1.87 -5.15 -14.53
N ARG A 91 1.88 -4.21 -13.56
CA ARG A 91 2.86 -3.11 -13.44
C ARG A 91 3.52 -3.03 -12.06
N PRO A 92 4.28 -4.07 -11.65
CA PRO A 92 5.00 -4.07 -10.38
C PRO A 92 6.10 -3.00 -10.31
N ASP A 93 6.58 -2.53 -11.46
CA ASP A 93 7.53 -1.44 -11.61
C ASP A 93 6.95 -0.11 -11.10
N ILE A 94 5.72 0.22 -11.49
CA ILE A 94 5.02 1.43 -11.04
C ILE A 94 4.66 1.32 -9.55
N ASP A 95 4.12 0.16 -9.16
CA ASP A 95 3.77 -0.13 -7.77
C ASP A 95 4.94 0.12 -6.81
N SER A 96 6.11 -0.43 -7.14
CA SER A 96 7.31 -0.33 -6.29
C SER A 96 7.76 1.12 -6.05
N VAL A 97 7.73 1.95 -7.09
CA VAL A 97 8.12 3.37 -7.00
C VAL A 97 7.17 4.13 -6.06
N TYR A 98 5.86 3.99 -6.28
CA TYR A 98 4.89 4.74 -5.50
C TYR A 98 4.64 4.17 -4.10
N MET A 99 4.88 2.87 -3.91
CA MET A 99 4.91 2.26 -2.57
C MET A 99 6.06 2.84 -1.74
N ALA A 100 7.25 3.02 -2.33
CA ALA A 100 8.38 3.66 -1.65
C ALA A 100 8.05 5.11 -1.26
N VAL A 101 7.36 5.84 -2.13
CA VAL A 101 6.84 7.19 -1.82
C VAL A 101 5.90 7.16 -0.60
N CYS A 102 4.93 6.25 -0.57
CA CYS A 102 3.98 6.13 0.54
C CYS A 102 4.67 5.76 1.86
N GLN A 103 5.63 4.84 1.81
CA GLN A 103 6.45 4.48 2.97
C GLN A 103 7.31 5.64 3.45
N GLY A 104 7.92 6.39 2.54
CA GLY A 104 8.70 7.58 2.87
C GLY A 104 7.87 8.69 3.54
N LEU A 105 6.61 8.87 3.10
CA LEU A 105 5.71 9.90 3.63
C LEU A 105 5.00 9.50 4.92
N THR A 106 4.52 8.26 4.99
CA THR A 106 3.62 7.82 6.07
C THR A 106 4.28 6.88 7.08
N GLY A 107 5.50 6.43 6.80
CA GLY A 107 6.20 5.39 7.59
C GLY A 107 5.60 3.98 7.42
N SER A 108 4.58 3.83 6.59
CA SER A 108 3.88 2.57 6.33
C SER A 108 3.48 2.46 4.86
N GLY A 109 3.05 1.28 4.43
CA GLY A 109 2.61 1.06 3.06
C GLY A 109 1.56 -0.03 2.99
N GLY A 110 0.84 -0.10 1.87
CA GLY A 110 -0.21 -1.08 1.67
C GLY A 110 -1.07 -0.74 0.47
N TRP A 111 -2.08 -1.59 0.24
CA TRP A 111 -3.04 -1.44 -0.84
C TRP A 111 -4.47 -1.33 -0.29
N PRO A 112 -5.38 -0.57 -0.92
CA PRO A 112 -5.17 0.21 -2.14
C PRO A 112 -4.17 1.33 -1.89
N LEU A 113 -3.33 1.62 -2.88
CA LEU A 113 -2.36 2.70 -2.80
C LEU A 113 -2.97 3.91 -3.50
N THR A 114 -3.16 4.99 -2.75
CA THR A 114 -3.77 6.24 -3.23
C THR A 114 -2.69 7.30 -3.30
N VAL A 115 -2.42 7.84 -4.49
CA VAL A 115 -1.33 8.80 -4.72
C VAL A 115 -1.84 9.96 -5.55
N PHE A 116 -1.44 11.17 -5.19
CA PHE A 116 -1.71 12.35 -6.01
C PHE A 116 -0.43 12.81 -6.68
N LEU A 117 -0.50 12.94 -8.00
CA LEU A 117 0.62 13.33 -8.84
C LEU A 117 0.35 14.67 -9.52
N THR A 118 1.41 15.41 -9.76
CA THR A 118 1.40 16.46 -10.78
C THR A 118 1.22 15.83 -12.17
N PRO A 119 0.84 16.61 -13.20
CA PRO A 119 0.85 16.14 -14.59
C PRO A 119 2.18 15.52 -15.02
N ASP A 120 3.31 15.98 -14.47
CA ASP A 120 4.67 15.48 -14.74
C ASP A 120 5.03 14.20 -13.96
N ARG A 121 4.03 13.47 -13.42
CA ARG A 121 4.18 12.21 -12.65
C ARG A 121 4.88 12.34 -11.30
N ILE A 122 5.12 13.57 -10.84
CA ILE A 122 5.78 13.84 -9.55
C ILE A 122 4.75 13.70 -8.42
N PRO A 123 4.94 12.78 -7.45
CA PRO A 123 4.00 12.58 -6.36
C PRO A 123 4.15 13.68 -5.31
N PHE A 124 3.04 14.27 -4.87
CA PHE A 124 3.02 15.26 -3.80
C PHE A 124 2.22 14.82 -2.57
N PHE A 125 1.48 13.72 -2.68
CA PHE A 125 0.76 13.11 -1.57
C PHE A 125 0.62 11.60 -1.81
N ALA A 126 0.68 10.80 -0.74
CA ALA A 126 0.40 9.38 -0.82
C ALA A 126 -0.21 8.86 0.49
N GLY A 127 -1.05 7.84 0.37
CA GLY A 127 -1.65 7.10 1.45
C GLY A 127 -2.17 5.76 0.96
N THR A 128 -2.84 5.03 1.85
CA THR A 128 -3.39 3.72 1.52
C THR A 128 -4.91 3.81 1.33
N TYR A 129 -5.65 3.23 2.26
CA TYR A 129 -7.10 3.23 2.29
C TYR A 129 -7.67 4.51 2.90
N TYR A 130 -8.67 5.10 2.25
CA TYR A 130 -9.48 6.19 2.78
C TYR A 130 -10.97 5.80 2.76
N PRO A 131 -11.69 5.90 3.88
CA PRO A 131 -13.15 5.72 3.87
C PRO A 131 -13.83 6.85 3.08
N LYS A 132 -15.06 6.65 2.60
CA LYS A 132 -15.80 7.70 1.85
C LYS A 132 -15.83 9.05 2.59
N HIS A 133 -16.24 9.01 3.86
CA HIS A 133 -16.30 10.16 4.76
C HIS A 133 -15.39 9.97 5.97
N SER A 134 -14.98 11.09 6.57
CA SER A 134 -14.12 11.08 7.76
C SER A 134 -14.72 10.24 8.89
N ARG A 135 -13.91 9.32 9.45
CA ARG A 135 -14.35 8.42 10.53
C ARG A 135 -13.21 8.11 11.48
N TYR A 136 -13.50 8.07 12.78
CA TYR A 136 -12.55 7.71 13.84
C TYR A 136 -11.22 8.50 13.77
N GLY A 137 -11.30 9.80 13.49
CA GLY A 137 -10.11 10.67 13.38
C GLY A 137 -9.27 10.45 12.12
N ARG A 138 -9.73 9.64 11.16
CA ARG A 138 -9.13 9.51 9.83
C ARG A 138 -9.89 10.37 8.82
N PRO A 139 -9.18 11.11 7.95
CA PRO A 139 -9.82 11.88 6.89
C PRO A 139 -10.53 10.95 5.91
N GLY A 140 -11.67 11.39 5.40
CA GLY A 140 -12.38 10.72 4.31
C GLY A 140 -11.82 11.08 2.94
N LEU A 141 -12.16 10.28 1.94
CA LEU A 141 -11.74 10.50 0.56
C LEU A 141 -12.34 11.80 0.01
N ILE A 142 -13.62 12.11 0.29
CA ILE A 142 -14.28 13.32 -0.19
C ILE A 142 -13.57 14.59 0.33
N GLU A 143 -13.27 14.62 1.63
CA GLU A 143 -12.58 15.76 2.25
C GLU A 143 -11.15 15.89 1.73
N LEU A 144 -10.47 14.76 1.51
CA LEU A 144 -9.14 14.74 0.92
C LEU A 144 -9.13 15.29 -0.51
N LEU A 145 -10.06 14.83 -1.36
CA LEU A 145 -10.19 15.27 -2.75
C LEU A 145 -10.48 16.78 -2.83
N ASN A 146 -11.41 17.28 -2.02
CA ASN A 146 -11.75 18.71 -2.00
C ASN A 146 -10.56 19.57 -1.53
N MET A 147 -9.86 19.15 -0.49
CA MET A 147 -8.67 19.86 0.02
C MET A 147 -7.55 19.91 -1.02
N ILE A 148 -7.30 18.81 -1.73
CA ILE A 148 -6.27 18.77 -2.79
C ILE A 148 -6.69 19.63 -3.98
N ARG A 149 -7.97 19.60 -4.39
CA ARG A 149 -8.47 20.45 -5.48
C ARG A 149 -8.31 21.94 -5.14
N GLU A 150 -8.73 22.35 -3.94
CA GLU A 150 -8.59 23.72 -3.47
C GLU A 150 -7.12 24.15 -3.44
N LYS A 151 -6.22 23.33 -2.89
CA LYS A 151 -4.78 23.63 -2.88
C LYS A 151 -4.17 23.66 -4.28
N TRP A 152 -4.63 22.81 -5.20
CA TRP A 152 -4.14 22.82 -6.58
C TRP A 152 -4.51 24.13 -7.30
N GLU A 153 -5.69 24.68 -7.02
CA GLU A 153 -6.15 25.95 -7.61
C GLU A 153 -5.51 27.18 -6.95
N THR A 154 -5.27 27.13 -5.64
CA THR A 154 -4.87 28.30 -4.84
C THR A 154 -3.37 28.38 -4.52
N ASP A 155 -2.69 27.24 -4.37
CA ASP A 155 -1.29 27.16 -3.93
C ASP A 155 -0.56 25.97 -4.58
N ARG A 156 -0.58 25.95 -5.92
CA ARG A 156 0.06 24.90 -6.71
C ARG A 156 1.57 24.79 -6.46
N GLU A 157 2.26 25.91 -6.31
CA GLU A 157 3.71 25.93 -6.09
C GLU A 157 4.09 25.17 -4.81
N GLN A 158 3.27 25.25 -3.75
CA GLN A 158 3.49 24.48 -2.54
C GLN A 158 3.39 22.97 -2.81
N LEU A 159 2.38 22.51 -3.56
CA LEU A 159 2.23 21.08 -3.89
C LEU A 159 3.39 20.57 -4.75
N GLU A 160 3.83 21.35 -5.73
CA GLU A 160 4.99 21.01 -6.55
C GLU A 160 6.29 21.00 -5.73
N GLY A 161 6.44 21.93 -4.78
CA GLY A 161 7.54 21.97 -3.82
C GLY A 161 7.60 20.72 -2.93
N LEU A 162 6.45 20.29 -2.41
CA LEU A 162 6.33 19.03 -1.66
C LEU A 162 6.75 17.84 -2.53
N GLY A 163 6.33 17.81 -3.80
CA GLY A 163 6.69 16.73 -4.71
C GLY A 163 8.19 16.60 -4.97
N LYS A 164 8.90 17.73 -5.07
CA LYS A 164 10.37 17.74 -5.18
C LYS A 164 11.04 17.22 -3.90
N GLN A 165 10.55 17.61 -2.73
CA GLN A 165 11.07 17.12 -1.45
C GLN A 165 10.90 15.61 -1.30
N ILE A 166 9.72 15.10 -1.64
CA ILE A 166 9.41 13.66 -1.63
C ILE A 166 10.35 12.90 -2.58
N SER A 167 10.52 13.40 -3.80
CA SER A 167 11.39 12.78 -4.80
C SER A 167 12.83 12.64 -4.28
N ASN A 168 13.37 13.69 -3.64
CA ASN A 168 14.70 13.65 -3.03
C ASN A 168 14.82 12.62 -1.88
N ILE A 169 13.77 12.46 -1.06
CA ILE A 169 13.76 11.47 0.04
C ILE A 169 13.78 10.06 -0.55
N VAL A 170 12.93 9.80 -1.55
CA VAL A 170 12.83 8.49 -2.20
C VAL A 170 14.12 8.16 -2.95
N GLU A 171 14.71 9.11 -3.66
CA GLU A 171 16.04 8.95 -4.28
C GLU A 171 17.13 8.70 -3.25
N ALA A 172 17.09 9.34 -2.08
CA ALA A 172 18.07 9.08 -1.02
C ALA A 172 17.91 7.68 -0.41
N GLN A 173 16.67 7.16 -0.34
CA GLN A 173 16.37 5.81 0.16
C GLN A 173 16.73 4.73 -0.86
N LEU A 174 16.41 4.94 -2.14
CA LEU A 174 16.70 4.00 -3.23
C LEU A 174 18.15 4.08 -3.71
N GLY A 175 18.75 5.27 -3.65
CA GLY A 175 20.04 5.62 -4.27
C GLY A 175 21.28 5.42 -3.40
N LYS A 176 21.15 4.84 -2.20
CA LYS A 176 22.30 4.58 -1.30
C LYS A 176 22.50 3.09 -1.00
N SER A 177 22.68 2.29 -2.04
CA SER A 177 23.48 1.09 -1.88
C SER A 177 24.94 1.49 -2.10
N ALA A 178 25.68 1.72 -1.02
CA ALA A 178 27.14 1.84 -1.12
C ALA A 178 27.66 0.51 -1.69
N PRO A 179 28.54 0.53 -2.71
CA PRO A 179 29.10 -0.70 -3.24
C PRO A 179 29.88 -1.44 -2.13
N GLY A 180 29.51 -2.70 -1.87
CA GLY A 180 30.13 -3.54 -0.85
C GLY A 180 29.12 -4.42 -0.10
N GLU A 181 29.61 -5.40 0.65
CA GLU A 181 28.77 -6.17 1.56
C GLU A 181 28.42 -5.35 2.82
N PRO A 182 27.22 -5.53 3.40
CA PRO A 182 26.86 -4.90 4.67
C PRO A 182 27.89 -5.24 5.78
N GLY A 183 28.49 -4.22 6.37
CA GLY A 183 29.39 -4.38 7.52
C GLY A 183 28.65 -4.91 8.76
N SER A 184 29.40 -5.48 9.71
CA SER A 184 28.83 -6.01 10.96
C SER A 184 28.06 -4.95 11.77
N GLU A 185 28.48 -3.69 11.73
CA GLU A 185 27.79 -2.60 12.42
C GLU A 185 26.36 -2.39 11.91
N LEU A 186 26.13 -2.56 10.60
CA LEU A 186 24.78 -2.48 10.04
C LEU A 186 23.89 -3.61 10.57
N LEU A 187 24.46 -4.82 10.71
CA LEU A 187 23.76 -5.96 11.30
C LEU A 187 23.42 -5.71 12.78
N HIS A 188 24.36 -5.18 13.57
CA HIS A 188 24.11 -4.82 14.96
C HIS A 188 23.05 -3.72 15.08
N SER A 189 23.09 -2.71 14.22
CA SER A 189 22.07 -1.66 14.17
C SER A 189 20.69 -2.21 13.83
N CYS A 190 20.61 -3.13 12.85
CA CYS A 190 19.35 -3.78 12.48
C CYS A 190 18.78 -4.59 13.66
N TYR A 191 19.62 -5.41 14.32
CA TYR A 191 19.23 -6.15 15.51
C TYR A 191 18.67 -5.24 16.62
N ARG A 192 19.38 -4.15 16.97
CA ARG A 192 18.94 -3.19 18.00
C ARG A 192 17.61 -2.52 17.65
N THR A 193 17.34 -2.28 16.37
CA THR A 193 16.04 -1.75 15.92
C THR A 193 14.94 -2.79 16.12
N MET A 194 15.19 -4.04 15.74
CA MET A 194 14.22 -5.12 15.90
C MET A 194 13.89 -5.39 17.36
N GLU A 195 14.91 -5.46 18.22
CA GLU A 195 14.77 -5.62 19.68
C GLU A 195 13.87 -4.54 20.28
N LYS A 196 14.04 -3.27 19.89
CA LYS A 196 13.18 -2.17 20.35
C LYS A 196 11.72 -2.31 19.95
N THR A 197 11.44 -2.94 18.82
CA THR A 197 10.09 -3.10 18.28
C THR A 197 9.45 -4.45 18.63
N PHE A 198 10.22 -5.35 19.23
CA PHE A 198 9.77 -6.69 19.57
C PHE A 198 8.71 -6.65 20.67
N ASP A 199 7.68 -7.48 20.52
CA ASP A 199 6.64 -7.69 21.53
C ASP A 199 6.98 -8.92 22.39
N PRO A 200 7.50 -8.75 23.63
CA PRO A 200 7.87 -9.88 24.48
C PRO A 200 6.66 -10.66 25.01
N VAL A 201 5.45 -10.08 24.96
CA VAL A 201 4.23 -10.72 25.47
C VAL A 201 3.66 -11.67 24.44
N TYR A 202 3.42 -11.19 23.23
CA TYR A 202 2.74 -11.95 22.17
C TYR A 202 3.66 -12.41 21.02
N GLY A 203 4.94 -12.01 21.03
CA GLY A 203 5.83 -12.22 19.89
C GLY A 203 5.47 -11.32 18.69
N GLY A 204 6.34 -11.29 17.69
CA GLY A 204 6.26 -10.39 16.55
C GLY A 204 6.84 -9.01 16.82
N PHE A 205 6.67 -8.12 15.85
CA PHE A 205 7.25 -6.78 15.86
C PHE A 205 6.15 -5.74 15.60
N GLY A 206 6.16 -4.66 16.37
CA GLY A 206 5.19 -3.58 16.28
C GLY A 206 3.81 -3.89 16.88
N GLY A 207 2.86 -3.00 16.60
CA GLY A 207 1.48 -3.07 17.12
C GLY A 207 0.50 -3.77 16.17
N ALA A 208 -0.79 -3.39 16.28
CA ALA A 208 -1.83 -3.85 15.38
C ALA A 208 -1.97 -2.94 14.13
N PRO A 209 -2.23 -3.49 12.92
CA PRO A 209 -2.25 -4.92 12.59
C PRO A 209 -0.85 -5.54 12.63
N LYS A 210 -0.75 -6.81 13.05
CA LYS A 210 0.53 -7.50 13.26
C LYS A 210 0.80 -8.53 12.15
N PHE A 211 1.96 -8.43 11.51
CA PHE A 211 2.37 -9.26 10.37
C PHE A 211 3.45 -10.28 10.76
N PRO A 212 3.43 -11.51 10.20
CA PRO A 212 4.47 -12.53 10.43
C PRO A 212 5.92 -12.09 10.13
N THR A 213 6.12 -11.29 9.08
CA THR A 213 7.44 -10.79 8.65
C THR A 213 8.55 -11.86 8.61
N PRO A 214 8.46 -12.91 7.76
CA PRO A 214 9.40 -14.03 7.78
C PRO A 214 10.88 -13.65 7.59
N HIS A 215 11.13 -12.58 6.83
CA HIS A 215 12.48 -12.03 6.59
C HIS A 215 13.14 -11.51 7.88
N HIS A 216 12.35 -10.96 8.81
CA HIS A 216 12.84 -10.59 10.15
C HIS A 216 13.30 -11.82 10.93
N LEU A 217 12.51 -12.90 10.90
CA LEU A 217 12.82 -14.14 11.59
C LEU A 217 14.08 -14.80 11.02
N LEU A 218 14.20 -14.85 9.69
CA LEU A 218 15.39 -15.36 9.00
C LEU A 218 16.65 -14.53 9.33
N PHE A 219 16.53 -13.21 9.38
CA PHE A 219 17.62 -12.34 9.80
C PHE A 219 18.06 -12.64 11.24
N LEU A 220 17.13 -12.72 12.19
CA LEU A 220 17.43 -12.98 13.60
C LEU A 220 18.06 -14.35 13.82
N LEU A 221 17.59 -15.40 13.13
CA LEU A 221 18.20 -16.73 13.16
C LEU A 221 19.66 -16.70 12.68
N ARG A 222 19.93 -15.98 11.57
CA ARG A 222 21.30 -15.80 11.05
C ARG A 222 22.16 -14.97 12.00
N TYR A 223 21.59 -13.93 12.61
CA TYR A 223 22.26 -13.06 13.55
C TYR A 223 22.65 -13.82 14.83
N TRP A 224 21.72 -14.58 15.43
CA TRP A 224 21.99 -15.51 16.53
C TRP A 224 23.12 -16.47 16.17
N LYS A 225 23.04 -17.13 15.02
CA LYS A 225 24.05 -18.12 14.60
C LYS A 225 25.43 -17.50 14.42
N ARG A 226 25.49 -16.25 13.94
CA ARG A 226 26.75 -15.55 13.64
C ARG A 226 27.41 -14.94 14.87
N PHE A 227 26.64 -14.37 15.79
CA PHE A 227 27.16 -13.59 16.92
C PHE A 227 26.92 -14.23 18.28
N GLY A 228 26.16 -15.32 18.36
CA GLY A 228 25.82 -16.01 19.62
C GLY A 228 24.77 -15.28 20.46
N GLU A 229 24.05 -14.30 19.90
CA GLU A 229 23.06 -13.50 20.63
C GLU A 229 21.78 -14.31 20.89
N VAL A 230 21.66 -14.90 22.09
CA VAL A 230 20.56 -15.79 22.47
C VAL A 230 19.21 -15.08 22.42
N HIS A 231 19.16 -13.79 22.76
CA HIS A 231 17.91 -13.04 22.73
C HIS A 231 17.33 -12.95 21.31
N ALA A 232 18.17 -12.97 20.27
CA ALA A 232 17.69 -13.04 18.89
C ALA A 232 16.94 -14.34 18.57
N LEU A 233 17.37 -15.48 19.13
CA LEU A 233 16.66 -16.75 18.98
C LEU A 233 15.33 -16.73 19.74
N GLU A 234 15.33 -16.22 20.98
CA GLU A 234 14.13 -16.11 21.80
C GLU A 234 13.03 -15.29 21.10
N MET A 235 13.41 -14.17 20.45
CA MET A 235 12.48 -13.37 19.66
C MET A 235 11.81 -14.17 18.54
N VAL A 236 12.57 -15.03 17.86
CA VAL A 236 12.05 -15.88 16.77
C VAL A 236 11.11 -16.94 17.32
N GLU A 237 11.54 -17.69 18.33
CA GLU A 237 10.75 -18.78 18.92
C GLU A 237 9.41 -18.27 19.50
N ARG A 238 9.47 -17.15 20.23
CA ARG A 238 8.27 -16.50 20.78
C ARG A 238 7.30 -16.08 19.69
N THR A 239 7.81 -15.53 18.59
CA THR A 239 6.99 -15.09 17.45
C THR A 239 6.33 -16.27 16.75
N LEU A 240 7.10 -17.30 16.41
CA LEU A 240 6.57 -18.50 15.73
C LEU A 240 5.57 -19.25 16.60
N LEU A 241 5.85 -19.39 17.90
CA LEU A 241 4.91 -20.02 18.84
C LEU A 241 3.63 -19.19 18.98
N GLY A 242 3.75 -17.86 19.11
CA GLY A 242 2.60 -16.96 19.18
C GLY A 242 1.71 -17.02 17.93
N MET A 243 2.32 -17.08 16.75
CA MET A 243 1.61 -17.23 15.49
C MET A 243 0.94 -18.61 15.35
N HIS A 244 1.66 -19.69 15.65
CA HIS A 244 1.15 -21.06 15.52
C HIS A 244 0.02 -21.35 16.51
N CYS A 245 0.13 -20.89 17.75
CA CYS A 245 -0.92 -21.02 18.77
C CYS A 245 -2.05 -19.98 18.61
N GLY A 246 -1.88 -18.99 17.74
CA GLY A 246 -2.86 -17.94 17.47
C GLY A 246 -3.92 -18.37 16.45
N GLY A 247 -4.84 -17.45 16.15
CA GLY A 247 -5.87 -17.62 15.13
C GLY A 247 -5.40 -17.28 13.72
N ILE A 248 -4.18 -16.75 13.56
CA ILE A 248 -3.56 -16.54 12.25
C ILE A 248 -3.17 -17.87 11.57
N PHE A 249 -2.85 -18.91 12.34
CA PHE A 249 -2.66 -20.26 11.80
C PHE A 249 -4.01 -20.97 11.67
N ASP A 250 -4.30 -21.52 10.49
CA ASP A 250 -5.50 -22.33 10.28
C ASP A 250 -5.27 -23.75 10.82
N HIS A 251 -5.82 -24.02 12.00
CA HIS A 251 -5.71 -25.32 12.68
C HIS A 251 -6.47 -26.46 11.98
N ILE A 252 -7.30 -26.17 10.96
CA ILE A 252 -8.07 -27.17 10.21
C ILE A 252 -7.46 -27.38 8.83
N GLY A 253 -7.34 -26.30 8.06
CA GLY A 253 -6.89 -26.32 6.67
C GLY A 253 -5.38 -26.11 6.47
N PHE A 254 -4.64 -25.86 7.56
CA PHE A 254 -3.23 -25.49 7.57
C PHE A 254 -2.90 -24.17 6.86
N GLY A 255 -1.71 -23.65 7.14
CA GLY A 255 -1.21 -22.40 6.58
C GLY A 255 -1.61 -21.17 7.39
N PHE A 256 -0.84 -20.12 7.21
CA PHE A 256 -0.98 -18.84 7.87
C PHE A 256 -1.83 -17.88 7.03
N SER A 257 -2.77 -17.24 7.69
CA SER A 257 -3.41 -16.01 7.23
C SER A 257 -2.38 -14.89 7.17
N ARG A 258 -2.61 -13.89 6.33
CA ARG A 258 -1.61 -12.86 6.00
C ARG A 258 -1.14 -12.04 7.20
N TYR A 259 -2.06 -11.68 8.09
CA TYR A 259 -1.78 -10.90 9.29
C TYR A 259 -2.88 -11.05 10.33
N SER A 260 -2.61 -10.63 11.56
CA SER A 260 -3.63 -10.46 12.58
C SER A 260 -4.09 -9.01 12.65
N THR A 261 -5.40 -8.77 12.73
CA THR A 261 -5.95 -7.42 12.87
C THR A 261 -5.65 -6.80 14.23
N GLU A 262 -5.14 -7.58 15.17
CA GLU A 262 -4.78 -7.16 16.52
C GLU A 262 -3.35 -7.60 16.90
N GLN A 263 -2.94 -7.27 18.12
CA GLN A 263 -1.59 -7.56 18.62
C GLN A 263 -1.39 -9.03 19.03
N LYS A 264 -2.44 -9.77 19.41
CA LYS A 264 -2.31 -11.08 20.08
C LYS A 264 -2.32 -12.28 19.13
N TRP A 265 -2.28 -12.05 17.82
CA TRP A 265 -2.41 -13.08 16.78
C TRP A 265 -3.75 -13.83 16.75
N LEU A 266 -4.80 -13.39 17.47
CA LEU A 266 -6.05 -14.17 17.57
C LEU A 266 -7.00 -13.94 16.41
N VAL A 267 -7.14 -12.70 15.94
CA VAL A 267 -8.09 -12.37 14.88
C VAL A 267 -7.36 -12.30 13.54
N PRO A 268 -7.54 -13.30 12.64
CA PRO A 268 -6.89 -13.29 11.33
C PRO A 268 -7.58 -12.35 10.35
N HIS A 269 -6.79 -11.77 9.46
CA HIS A 269 -7.27 -11.38 8.14
C HIS A 269 -7.20 -12.61 7.22
N PHE A 270 -8.35 -13.27 7.00
CA PHE A 270 -8.49 -14.63 6.43
C PHE A 270 -7.89 -14.89 5.03
N GLU A 271 -7.27 -13.90 4.40
CA GLU A 271 -6.49 -14.09 3.17
C GLU A 271 -5.22 -14.92 3.46
N LYS A 272 -4.99 -15.99 2.69
CA LYS A 272 -3.74 -16.76 2.72
C LYS A 272 -2.98 -16.57 1.41
N MET A 273 -1.78 -16.04 1.51
CA MET A 273 -0.92 -15.80 0.35
C MET A 273 0.12 -16.90 0.22
N LEU A 274 0.33 -17.38 -1.01
CA LEU A 274 1.31 -18.45 -1.29
C LEU A 274 2.72 -18.05 -0.87
N TYR A 275 3.13 -16.81 -1.15
CA TYR A 275 4.49 -16.35 -0.82
C TYR A 275 4.72 -16.25 0.69
N ASP A 276 3.69 -15.86 1.48
CA ASP A 276 3.79 -15.82 2.94
C ASP A 276 3.95 -17.24 3.50
N ASN A 277 3.13 -18.17 3.01
CA ASN A 277 3.17 -19.57 3.42
C ASN A 277 4.39 -20.35 2.92
N ALA A 278 5.02 -19.93 1.82
CA ALA A 278 6.26 -20.53 1.34
C ALA A 278 7.47 -20.13 2.17
N LEU A 279 7.39 -19.01 2.92
CA LEU A 279 8.46 -18.47 3.74
C LEU A 279 8.34 -18.83 5.23
N LEU A 280 7.17 -19.29 5.68
CA LEU A 280 6.84 -19.69 7.05
C LEU A 280 6.82 -21.22 7.18
#